data_AF-F3KLG3-F1
#
_entry.id   AF-F3KLG3-F1
#
_cell.length_a   1.000
_cell.length_b   1.000
_cell.length_c   1.000
_cell.angle_alpha   90.00
_cell.angle_beta   90.00
_cell.angle_gamma   90.00
#
_symmetry.space_group_name_H-M   'P 1'
#
loop_
_entity.id
_entity.type
_entity.pdbx_description
1 polymer ?
#
loop_
_entity_poly.entity_id
_entity_poly.type
_entity_poly.pdbx_seq_one_letter_code
_entity_poly.pdbx_strand_id
1 'polypeptide(L)'
;MKMAEISNSSVLLVTDIDRGGSFASIVGTMSLLDKRHQKFIKGFVINKFRGDIDILKPGFKKIKKITQRPILGVIPMIDLNLPEEDSLSGTAKNLTWNKKNLDMIESEIDKLSQLVNSNLNIKEIERMLN
;
A
#
# COMPACT_ATOMS: atom_id res chain seq x y z
N MET A 1 14.24 -0.21 10.68
CA MET A 1 13.21 -1.22 10.39
C MET A 1 13.49 -2.49 11.20
N LYS A 2 13.48 -2.37 12.54
CA LYS A 2 13.99 -3.43 13.43
C LYS A 2 13.16 -4.71 13.37
N MET A 3 11.84 -4.58 13.28
CA MET A 3 10.94 -5.74 13.13
C MET A 3 11.26 -6.57 11.89
N ALA A 4 11.35 -5.92 10.72
CA ALA A 4 11.73 -6.61 9.48
C ALA A 4 13.12 -7.28 9.54
N GLU A 5 14.05 -6.71 10.31
CA GLU A 5 15.35 -7.34 10.54
C GLU A 5 15.25 -8.60 11.41
N ILE A 6 14.47 -8.54 12.49
CA ILE A 6 14.26 -9.67 13.41
C ILE A 6 13.51 -10.81 12.72
N SER A 7 12.46 -10.48 11.95
CA SER A 7 11.62 -11.47 11.26
C SER A 7 12.11 -11.82 9.86
N ASN A 8 13.20 -11.20 9.39
CA ASN A 8 13.70 -11.30 8.03
C ASN A 8 12.62 -11.07 6.94
N SER A 9 11.69 -10.14 7.19
CA SER A 9 10.53 -9.95 6.32
C SER A 9 10.82 -9.04 5.15
N SER A 10 10.28 -9.42 3.99
CA SER A 10 10.11 -8.52 2.83
C SER A 10 9.13 -7.39 3.18
N VAL A 11 9.44 -6.16 2.77
CA VAL A 11 8.63 -4.98 3.06
C VAL A 11 8.19 -4.30 1.77
N LEU A 12 6.91 -3.93 1.71
CA LEU A 12 6.37 -3.03 0.71
C LEU A 12 6.13 -1.67 1.35
N LEU A 13 6.52 -0.59 0.66
CA LEU A 13 6.25 0.76 1.11
C LEU A 13 5.05 1.32 0.34
N VAL A 14 3.99 1.64 1.05
CA VAL A 14 2.76 2.22 0.48
C VAL A 14 2.80 3.74 0.65
N THR A 15 2.49 4.50 -0.40
CA THR A 15 2.45 5.97 -0.36
C THR A 15 1.08 6.49 -0.76
N ASP A 16 0.61 7.54 -0.09
CA ASP A 16 -0.64 8.22 -0.39
C ASP A 16 -0.38 9.30 -1.46
N ILE A 17 -0.95 9.15 -2.65
CA ILE A 17 -0.79 10.12 -3.74
C ILE A 17 -1.78 11.27 -3.69
N ASP A 18 -2.90 11.12 -2.99
CA ASP A 18 -3.97 12.13 -2.90
C ASP A 18 -3.46 13.40 -2.19
N ARG A 19 -2.51 13.23 -1.26
CA ARG A 19 -1.81 14.34 -0.57
C ARG A 19 -0.69 14.99 -1.39
N GLY A 20 -0.38 14.45 -2.57
CA GLY A 20 0.75 14.87 -3.38
C GLY A 20 2.12 14.42 -2.84
N GLY A 21 3.17 14.61 -3.65
CA GLY A 21 4.55 14.33 -3.24
C GLY A 21 4.93 12.85 -3.09
N SER A 22 4.07 11.91 -3.47
CA SER A 22 4.28 10.46 -3.29
C SER A 22 5.62 9.94 -3.81
N PHE A 23 6.02 10.32 -5.02
CA PHE A 23 7.31 9.94 -5.60
C PHE A 23 8.51 10.53 -4.84
N ALA A 24 8.40 11.79 -4.41
CA ALA A 24 9.45 12.42 -3.61
C ALA A 24 9.55 11.76 -2.22
N SER A 25 8.42 11.41 -1.62
CA SER A 25 8.37 10.67 -0.34
C SER A 25 9.05 9.31 -0.47
N ILE A 26 8.73 8.51 -1.51
CA ILE A 26 9.40 7.24 -1.77
C ILE A 26 10.92 7.40 -1.86
N VAL A 27 11.39 8.35 -2.69
CA VAL A 27 12.82 8.58 -2.89
C VAL A 27 13.47 9.06 -1.60
N GLY A 28 12.85 10.01 -0.90
CA GLY A 28 13.33 10.54 0.38
C GLY A 28 13.45 9.45 1.44
N THR A 29 12.43 8.61 1.60
CA THR A 29 12.46 7.46 2.53
C THR A 29 13.62 6.51 2.19
N MET A 30 13.78 6.15 0.91
CA MET A 30 14.89 5.28 0.49
C MET A 30 16.25 5.93 0.75
N SER A 31 16.40 7.23 0.49
CA SER A 31 17.66 7.96 0.71
C SER A 31 18.03 8.14 2.18
N LEU A 32 17.04 8.26 3.07
CA LEU A 32 17.24 8.44 4.51
C LEU A 32 17.45 7.13 5.26
N LEU A 33 16.95 6.01 4.73
CA LEU A 33 17.14 4.69 5.36
C LEU A 33 18.59 4.21 5.21
N ASP A 34 19.14 3.62 6.28
CA ASP A 34 20.40 2.88 6.20
C ASP A 34 20.33 1.79 5.14
N LYS A 35 21.45 1.56 4.43
CA LYS A 35 21.57 0.50 3.41
C LYS A 35 21.16 -0.89 3.93
N ARG A 36 21.45 -1.18 5.21
CA ARG A 36 21.06 -2.45 5.87
C ARG A 36 19.55 -2.64 5.96
N HIS A 37 18.78 -1.56 6.01
CA HIS A 37 17.32 -1.58 6.03
C HIS A 37 16.72 -1.53 4.62
N GLN A 38 17.32 -0.78 3.70
CA GLN A 38 16.85 -0.70 2.30
C GLN A 38 16.73 -2.08 1.61
N LYS A 39 17.53 -3.07 2.02
CA LYS A 39 17.47 -4.44 1.46
C LYS A 39 16.13 -5.15 1.69
N PHE A 40 15.40 -4.77 2.75
CA PHE A 40 14.09 -5.35 3.07
C PHE A 40 12.99 -4.80 2.19
N ILE A 41 13.11 -3.55 1.74
CA ILE A 41 12.14 -2.94 0.83
C ILE A 41 12.23 -3.62 -0.54
N LYS A 42 11.16 -4.30 -0.95
CA LYS A 42 11.09 -5.04 -2.22
C LYS A 42 10.35 -4.29 -3.33
N GLY A 43 9.54 -3.30 -2.97
CA GLY A 43 8.79 -2.50 -3.92
C GLY A 43 7.90 -1.49 -3.24
N PHE A 44 7.15 -0.77 -4.06
CA PHE A 44 6.24 0.28 -3.60
C PHE A 44 4.82 0.07 -4.13
N VAL A 45 3.85 0.60 -3.40
CA VAL A 45 2.46 0.68 -3.84
C VAL A 45 2.02 2.15 -3.78
N ILE A 46 1.43 2.63 -4.86
CA ILE A 46 0.79 3.95 -4.86
C ILE A 46 -0.66 3.75 -4.43
N ASN A 47 -1.12 4.46 -3.42
CA ASN A 47 -2.48 4.36 -2.89
C ASN A 47 -3.27 5.65 -3.11
N LYS A 48 -4.61 5.52 -3.16
CA LYS A 48 -5.58 6.62 -3.33
C LYS A 48 -5.44 7.39 -4.64
N PHE A 49 -5.08 6.71 -5.72
CA PHE A 49 -4.95 7.38 -7.01
C PHE A 49 -6.30 7.70 -7.65
N ARG A 50 -6.37 8.83 -8.36
CA ARG A 50 -7.53 9.27 -9.14
C ARG A 50 -7.08 9.61 -10.55
N GLY A 51 -7.83 9.13 -11.54
CA GLY A 51 -7.58 9.42 -12.96
C GLY A 51 -6.85 8.30 -13.68
N ASP A 52 -6.15 8.67 -14.75
CA ASP A 52 -5.51 7.72 -15.67
C ASP A 52 -4.11 7.33 -15.20
N ILE A 53 -3.91 6.03 -14.96
CA ILE A 53 -2.65 5.46 -14.50
C ILE A 53 -1.51 5.65 -15.52
N ASP A 54 -1.84 5.82 -16.80
CA ASP A 54 -0.83 6.00 -17.86
C ASP A 54 0.00 7.27 -17.65
N ILE A 55 -0.57 8.28 -17.00
CA ILE A 55 0.11 9.53 -16.60
C ILE A 55 1.26 9.22 -15.62
N LEU A 56 1.14 8.18 -14.79
CA LEU A 56 2.14 7.84 -13.78
C LEU A 56 3.27 6.94 -14.31
N LYS A 57 3.06 6.21 -15.42
CA LYS A 57 4.01 5.23 -15.97
C LYS A 57 5.44 5.78 -16.17
N PRO A 58 5.65 7.02 -16.68
CA PRO A 58 6.99 7.60 -16.75
C PRO A 58 7.65 7.75 -15.39
N GLY A 59 6.88 8.12 -14.36
CA GLY A 59 7.33 8.21 -12.97
C GLY A 59 7.81 6.87 -12.43
N PHE A 60 7.12 5.78 -12.74
CA PHE A 60 7.51 4.43 -12.28
C PHE A 60 8.89 4.02 -12.80
N LYS A 61 9.20 4.34 -14.06
CA LYS A 61 10.53 4.08 -14.65
C LYS A 61 11.61 4.88 -13.91
N LYS A 62 11.33 6.15 -13.59
CA LYS A 62 12.26 7.02 -12.86
C LYS A 62 12.50 6.54 -11.43
N ILE A 63 11.44 6.16 -10.72
CA ILE A 63 11.54 5.56 -9.37
C ILE A 63 12.40 4.30 -9.42
N LYS A 64 12.10 3.36 -10.32
CA LYS A 64 12.86 2.11 -10.45
C LYS A 64 14.34 2.38 -10.72
N LYS A 65 14.67 3.38 -11.55
CA LYS A 65 16.08 3.77 -11.83
C LYS A 65 16.79 4.32 -10.59
N ILE A 66 16.12 5.12 -9.77
CA ILE A 66 16.70 5.76 -8.58
C ILE A 66 16.82 4.78 -7.42
N THR A 67 15.74 4.05 -7.12
CA THR A 67 15.63 3.21 -5.92
C THR A 67 16.01 1.75 -6.16
N GLN A 68 16.16 1.34 -7.42
CA GLN A 68 16.37 -0.05 -7.84
C GLN A 68 15.22 -1.01 -7.45
N ARG A 69 14.05 -0.47 -7.10
CA ARG A 69 12.86 -1.23 -6.70
C ARG A 69 11.64 -0.83 -7.55
N PRO A 70 10.77 -1.78 -7.93
CA PRO A 70 9.61 -1.49 -8.76
C PRO A 70 8.46 -0.86 -7.97
N ILE A 71 7.59 -0.14 -8.69
CA ILE A 71 6.20 0.06 -8.26
C ILE A 71 5.45 -1.22 -8.62
N LEU A 72 4.80 -1.87 -7.65
CA LEU A 72 4.10 -3.13 -7.82
C LEU A 72 2.62 -2.95 -8.21
N GLY A 73 2.10 -1.75 -8.08
CA GLY A 73 0.74 -1.42 -8.49
C GLY A 73 0.26 -0.09 -7.94
N VAL A 74 -0.97 0.25 -8.33
CA VAL A 74 -1.64 1.49 -7.95
C VAL A 74 -3.05 1.17 -7.48
N ILE A 75 -3.33 1.39 -6.20
CA ILE A 75 -4.66 1.26 -5.64
C ILE A 75 -5.43 2.58 -5.92
N PRO A 76 -6.56 2.53 -6.64
CA PRO A 76 -7.40 3.70 -6.84
C PRO A 76 -8.00 4.18 -5.51
N MET A 77 -8.43 5.43 -5.45
CA MET A 77 -9.27 5.89 -4.35
C MET A 77 -10.57 5.09 -4.35
N ILE A 78 -10.85 4.44 -3.23
CA ILE A 78 -12.06 3.68 -2.96
C ILE A 78 -12.73 4.23 -1.69
N ASP A 79 -14.06 4.27 -1.70
CA ASP A 79 -14.87 4.47 -0.52
C ASP A 79 -15.23 3.10 0.06
N LEU A 80 -14.80 2.84 1.30
CA LEU A 80 -15.05 1.58 2.02
C LEU A 80 -15.83 1.88 3.29
N ASN A 81 -16.89 1.12 3.53
CA ASN A 81 -17.65 1.21 4.78
C ASN A 81 -17.16 0.21 5.82
N LEU A 82 -15.84 0.14 6.01
CA LEU A 82 -15.21 -0.66 7.05
C LEU A 82 -15.13 0.11 8.37
N PRO A 83 -15.16 -0.58 9.53
CA PRO A 83 -14.84 0.05 10.80
C PRO A 83 -13.41 0.60 10.77
N GLU A 84 -13.20 1.74 11.44
CA GLU A 84 -11.86 2.28 11.67
C GLU A 84 -11.14 1.38 12.68
N GLU A 85 -9.84 1.11 12.44
CA GLU A 85 -8.99 0.36 13.37
C GLU A 85 -8.57 1.27 14.53
N ASP A 86 -7.47 2.01 14.39
CA ASP A 86 -7.01 3.03 15.33
C ASP A 86 -6.94 4.39 14.63
N SER A 87 -8.05 5.12 14.63
CA SER A 87 -8.06 6.49 14.11
C SER A 87 -7.68 7.49 15.20
N LEU A 88 -6.74 8.39 14.86
CA LEU A 88 -6.38 9.53 15.71
C LEU A 88 -7.57 10.49 15.96
N SER A 89 -8.65 10.37 15.19
CA SER A 89 -9.85 11.22 15.23
C SER A 89 -10.92 10.78 16.24
N GLY A 90 -10.71 9.71 17.01
CA GLY A 90 -11.48 9.41 18.23
C GLY A 90 -12.98 9.12 18.04
N THR A 91 -13.46 9.02 16.80
CA THR A 91 -14.86 8.71 16.46
C THR A 91 -14.90 7.44 15.64
N ALA A 92 -14.42 6.34 16.24
CA ALA A 92 -14.70 5.01 15.71
C ALA A 92 -16.22 4.86 15.57
N LYS A 93 -16.69 4.46 14.38
CA LYS A 93 -18.10 4.07 14.20
C LYS A 93 -18.40 2.97 15.23
N ASN A 94 -19.28 3.25 16.19
CA ASN A 94 -19.77 2.26 17.16
C ASN A 94 -20.64 1.23 16.41
N LEU A 95 -19.98 0.26 15.79
CA LEU A 95 -20.63 -0.84 15.08
C LEU A 95 -21.10 -1.87 16.11
N THR A 96 -22.41 -2.08 16.16
CA THR A 96 -22.97 -3.19 16.95
C THR A 96 -22.61 -4.51 16.27
N TRP A 97 -21.93 -5.40 16.96
CA TRP A 97 -21.58 -6.73 16.45
C TRP A 97 -22.83 -7.63 16.35
N ASN A 98 -23.49 -7.59 15.20
CA ASN A 98 -24.64 -8.44 14.88
C ASN A 98 -24.45 -9.05 13.48
N LYS A 99 -25.23 -10.09 13.17
CA LYS A 99 -25.12 -10.82 11.91
C LYS A 99 -25.16 -9.90 10.68
N LYS A 100 -26.13 -8.99 10.62
CA LYS A 100 -26.28 -8.05 9.50
C LYS A 100 -25.03 -7.19 9.28
N ASN A 101 -24.43 -6.71 10.36
CA ASN A 101 -23.23 -5.87 10.27
C ASN A 101 -21.97 -6.66 9.91
N LEU A 102 -21.86 -7.92 10.35
CA LEU A 102 -20.80 -8.83 9.94
C LEU A 102 -20.89 -9.15 8.45
N ASP A 103 -22.08 -9.48 7.95
CA ASP A 103 -22.32 -9.76 6.53
C ASP A 103 -21.94 -8.55 5.65
N MET A 104 -22.21 -7.32 6.13
CA MET A 104 -21.80 -6.08 5.44
C MET A 104 -20.27 -5.91 5.42
N ILE A 105 -19.60 -6.13 6.56
CA ILE A 105 -18.14 -6.01 6.67
C ILE A 105 -17.47 -7.02 5.74
N GLU A 106 -17.95 -8.27 5.71
CA GLU A 106 -17.44 -9.31 4.83
C GLU A 106 -17.54 -8.88 3.35
N SER A 107 -18.69 -8.32 2.96
CA SER A 107 -18.87 -7.77 1.60
C SER A 107 -17.89 -6.64 1.27
N GLU A 108 -17.59 -5.75 2.21
CA GLU A 108 -16.61 -4.66 2.02
C GLU A 108 -15.16 -5.19 1.96
N ILE A 109 -14.83 -6.22 2.75
CA ILE A 109 -13.52 -6.90 2.69
C ILE A 109 -13.34 -7.58 1.33
N ASP A 110 -14.38 -8.23 0.81
CA ASP A 110 -14.35 -8.86 -0.51
C ASP A 110 -14.10 -7.84 -1.62
N LYS A 111 -14.77 -6.69 -1.57
CA LYS A 111 -14.52 -5.58 -2.52
C LYS A 111 -13.08 -5.10 -2.45
N LEU A 112 -12.55 -4.89 -1.26
CA LEU A 112 -11.15 -4.50 -1.06
C LEU A 112 -10.19 -5.56 -1.62
N SER A 113 -10.44 -6.83 -1.33
CA SER A 113 -9.64 -7.97 -1.81
C SER A 113 -9.60 -8.03 -3.34
N GLN A 114 -10.75 -7.95 -4.01
CA GLN A 114 -10.84 -7.92 -5.47
C GLN A 114 -10.09 -6.73 -6.07
N LEU A 115 -10.19 -5.57 -5.42
CA LEU A 115 -9.51 -4.35 -5.86
C LEU A 115 -7.99 -4.47 -5.71
N VAL A 116 -7.49 -4.97 -4.59
CA VAL A 116 -6.05 -5.21 -4.39
C VAL A 116 -5.53 -6.22 -5.41
N ASN A 117 -6.24 -7.32 -5.63
CA ASN A 117 -5.84 -8.37 -6.57
C ASN A 117 -5.79 -7.89 -8.03
N SER A 118 -6.71 -7.00 -8.43
CA SER A 118 -6.76 -6.47 -9.79
C SER A 118 -5.75 -5.34 -10.06
N ASN A 119 -5.26 -4.67 -9.01
CA ASN A 119 -4.42 -3.48 -9.15
C ASN A 119 -2.95 -3.68 -8.76
N LEU A 120 -2.63 -4.75 -8.05
CA LEU A 120 -1.26 -5.09 -7.67
C LEU A 120 -0.74 -6.30 -8.44
N ASN A 121 0.57 -6.35 -8.66
CA ASN A 121 1.25 -7.53 -9.17
C ASN A 121 1.38 -8.59 -8.07
N ILE A 122 0.28 -9.27 -7.75
CA ILE A 122 0.21 -10.29 -6.69
C ILE A 122 1.23 -11.39 -6.90
N LYS A 123 1.42 -11.84 -8.15
CA LYS A 123 2.42 -12.87 -8.49
C LYS A 123 3.84 -12.47 -8.10
N GLU A 124 4.19 -11.19 -8.26
CA GLU A 124 5.51 -10.69 -7.86
C GLU A 124 5.61 -10.53 -6.33
N ILE A 125 4.52 -10.16 -5.66
CA ILE A 125 4.46 -10.08 -4.19
C ILE A 125 4.60 -11.48 -3.57
N GLU A 126 3.88 -12.48 -4.07
CA GLU A 126 3.97 -13.87 -3.59
C GLU A 126 5.39 -14.43 -3.70
N ARG A 127 6.11 -14.09 -4.78
CA ARG A 127 7.52 -14.47 -4.95
C ARG A 127 8.45 -13.87 -3.90
N MET A 128 8.05 -12.82 -3.20
CA MET A 128 8.84 -12.19 -2.13
C MET A 128 8.63 -12.85 -0.76
N LEU A 129 7.63 -13.74 -0.64
CA LEU A 129 7.30 -14.49 0.58
C LEU A 129 8.08 -15.80 0.69
N ASN A 130 8.58 -16.32 -0.45
CA ASN A 130 9.40 -17.52 -0.56
C ASN A 130 10.90 -17.17 -0.58
#